data_AF-D3PIX0-F1
#
_entry.id   AF-D3PIX0-F1
#
_cell.length_a   1.000
_cell.length_b   1.000
_cell.length_c   1.000
_cell.angle_alpha   90.00
_cell.angle_beta   90.00
_cell.angle_gamma   90.00
#
_symmetry.space_group_name_H-M   'P 1'
#
loop_
_entity.id
_entity.type
_entity.pdbx_description
1 polymer ?
#
loop_
_entity_poly.entity_id
_entity_poly.type
_entity_poly.pdbx_seq_one_letter_code
_entity_poly.pdbx_strand_id
1 'polypeptide(L)'
;MARYFKEQDIDEYRECFYLYSRSGLINTVDELGLIMRSLGMSPTLLELKEYMKAKNGKMNFADFLEVVHKHSSKEDIPKEILDAFRDMDVKKKKTILGKDLKHILMDWGEKLTTQEVCIIFTFSHLNI
;
A
#
# COMPACT_ATOMS: atom_id res chain seq x y z
N MET A 1 17.08 12.87 -9.05
CA MET A 1 15.87 13.30 -8.33
C MET A 1 14.85 13.94 -9.27
N ALA A 2 15.14 15.04 -9.97
CA ALA A 2 14.27 15.63 -11.01
C ALA A 2 14.08 14.83 -12.32
N ARG A 3 14.57 13.58 -12.37
CA ARG A 3 14.55 12.75 -13.58
C ARG A 3 13.39 11.75 -13.59
N TYR A 4 12.68 11.63 -12.47
CA TYR A 4 11.67 10.59 -12.24
C TYR A 4 10.31 11.12 -11.78
N PHE A 5 10.26 12.36 -11.29
CA PHE A 5 9.04 13.03 -10.82
C PHE A 5 8.95 14.43 -11.44
N LYS A 6 7.74 14.92 -11.72
CA LYS A 6 7.55 16.33 -12.11
C LYS A 6 7.78 17.21 -10.88
N GLU A 7 8.20 18.46 -11.09
CA GLU A 7 8.43 19.39 -9.96
C GLU A 7 7.18 19.56 -9.07
N GLN A 8 5.99 19.54 -9.68
CA GLN A 8 4.72 19.59 -8.95
C GLN A 8 4.51 18.39 -8.01
N ASP A 9 4.86 17.19 -8.46
CA ASP A 9 4.74 15.96 -7.65
C ASP A 9 5.74 16.00 -6.49
N ILE A 10 6.95 16.53 -6.73
CA ILE A 10 7.98 16.68 -5.68
C ILE A 10 7.51 17.65 -4.59
N ASP A 11 6.87 18.76 -4.97
CA ASP A 11 6.33 19.71 -3.99
C ASP A 11 5.20 19.10 -3.17
N GLU A 12 4.29 18.33 -3.79
CA GLU A 12 3.24 17.60 -3.07
C GLU A 12 3.83 16.57 -2.10
N TYR A 13 4.82 15.79 -2.54
CA TYR A 13 5.51 14.82 -1.69
C TYR A 13 6.23 15.49 -0.53
N ARG A 14 6.79 16.68 -0.76
CA ARG A 14 7.46 17.46 0.26
C ARG A 14 6.48 17.96 1.31
N GLU A 15 5.38 18.55 0.89
CA GLU A 15 4.33 19.04 1.79
C GLU A 15 3.76 17.89 2.63
N CYS A 16 3.41 16.76 2.01
CA CYS A 16 2.96 15.57 2.73
C CYS A 16 4.02 15.02 3.69
N PHE A 17 5.29 14.97 3.28
CA PHE A 17 6.37 14.49 4.14
C PHE A 17 6.53 15.34 5.39
N TYR A 18 6.55 16.67 5.27
CA TYR A 18 6.71 17.57 6.41
C TYR A 18 5.44 17.71 7.25
N LEU A 19 4.27 17.42 6.68
CA LEU A 19 3.02 17.34 7.44
C LEU A 19 3.09 16.26 8.52
N TYR A 20 3.65 15.10 8.18
CA TYR A 20 3.75 13.94 9.10
C TYR A 20 5.09 13.88 9.83
N SER A 21 6.20 14.29 9.21
CA SER A 21 7.54 14.32 9.81
C SER A 21 8.03 15.75 10.06
N ARG A 22 7.62 16.31 11.20
CA ARG A 22 8.07 17.66 11.64
C ARG A 22 9.58 17.74 11.93
N SER A 23 10.20 16.60 12.24
CA SER A 23 11.65 16.49 12.46
C SER A 23 12.45 16.43 11.16
N GLY A 24 11.79 16.27 10.01
CA GLY A 24 12.44 16.10 8.71
C GLY A 24 13.05 14.71 8.48
N LEU A 25 12.77 13.75 9.37
CA LEU A 25 13.25 12.38 9.32
C LEU A 25 12.12 11.41 9.69
N ILE A 26 11.91 10.39 8.88
CA ILE A 26 11.02 9.27 9.20
C ILE A 26 11.82 8.27 10.03
N ASN A 27 11.33 7.95 11.23
CA ASN A 27 12.01 7.02 12.14
C ASN A 27 11.18 5.75 12.41
N THR A 28 9.90 5.75 12.04
CA THR A 28 8.99 4.64 12.29
C THR A 28 8.36 4.13 11.01
N VAL A 29 8.08 2.82 10.96
CA VAL A 29 7.39 2.16 9.85
C VAL A 29 5.99 2.75 9.65
N ASP A 30 5.33 3.12 10.74
CA ASP A 30 3.98 3.70 10.72
C ASP A 30 3.96 5.09 10.06
N GLU A 31 4.93 5.96 10.37
CA GLU A 31 5.06 7.26 9.68
C GLU A 31 5.28 7.08 8.18
N LEU A 32 6.15 6.14 7.77
CA LEU A 32 6.39 5.86 6.35
C LEU A 32 5.10 5.39 5.66
N GLY A 33 4.39 4.46 6.30
CA GLY A 33 3.12 3.93 5.78
C GLY A 33 2.06 5.01 5.66
N LEU A 34 1.95 5.88 6.66
CA LEU A 34 0.98 6.99 6.66
C LEU A 34 1.27 7.97 5.52
N ILE A 35 2.54 8.35 5.31
CA ILE A 35 2.93 9.26 4.23
C ILE A 35 2.64 8.62 2.87
N MET A 36 3.11 7.39 2.64
CA MET A 36 2.91 6.71 1.34
C MET A 36 1.42 6.50 1.01
N ARG A 37 0.61 6.11 2.01
CA ARG A 37 -0.84 5.97 1.83
C ARG A 37 -1.54 7.30 1.59
N SER A 38 -1.07 8.38 2.20
CA SER A 38 -1.59 9.74 1.94
C SER A 38 -1.29 10.22 0.52
N LEU A 39 -0.23 9.71 -0.10
CA LEU A 39 0.12 9.93 -1.50
C LEU A 39 -0.61 8.98 -2.48
N GLY A 40 -1.54 8.16 -1.98
CA GLY A 40 -2.33 7.24 -2.79
C GLY A 40 -1.66 5.91 -3.14
N MET A 41 -0.49 5.62 -2.59
CA MET A 41 0.18 4.32 -2.74
C MET A 41 -0.34 3.32 -1.69
N SER A 42 -0.25 2.04 -1.99
CA SER A 42 -0.71 0.95 -1.12
C SER A 42 0.42 -0.01 -0.72
N PRO A 43 1.48 0.47 -0.04
CA PRO A 43 2.56 -0.40 0.40
C PRO A 43 2.10 -1.35 1.51
N THR A 44 2.57 -2.58 1.43
CA THR A 44 2.38 -3.60 2.47
C THR A 44 3.30 -3.35 3.68
N LEU A 45 2.92 -3.81 4.86
CA LEU A 45 3.74 -3.71 6.08
C LEU A 45 5.10 -4.40 5.91
N LEU A 46 5.16 -5.48 5.14
CA LEU A 46 6.42 -6.15 4.83
C LEU A 46 7.35 -5.24 4.02
N GLU A 47 6.83 -4.61 2.96
CA GLU A 47 7.60 -3.68 2.14
C GLU A 47 8.04 -2.45 2.92
N LEU A 48 7.16 -1.87 3.76
CA LEU A 48 7.50 -0.75 4.62
C LEU A 48 8.66 -1.09 5.57
N LYS A 49 8.63 -2.28 6.18
CA LYS A 49 9.72 -2.79 7.02
C LYS A 49 11.02 -2.98 6.23
N GLU A 50 10.94 -3.49 5.01
CA GLU A 50 12.11 -3.65 4.13
C GLU A 50 12.71 -2.30 3.72
N TYR A 51 11.89 -1.33 3.34
CA TYR A 51 12.34 0.02 2.99
C TYR A 51 13.00 0.72 4.17
N MET A 52 12.41 0.61 5.36
CA MET A 52 13.01 1.15 6.59
C MET A 52 14.34 0.47 6.93
N LYS A 53 14.39 -0.87 6.85
CA LYS A 53 15.61 -1.63 7.12
C LYS A 53 16.73 -1.30 6.12
N ALA A 54 16.39 -1.09 4.86
CA ALA A 54 17.35 -0.70 3.81
C ALA A 54 17.97 0.69 4.05
N LYS A 55 17.31 1.55 4.82
CA LYS A 55 17.78 2.89 5.20
C LYS A 55 18.18 2.96 6.69
N ASN A 56 18.63 1.86 7.29
CA ASN A 56 19.12 1.80 8.68
C ASN A 56 18.10 2.31 9.73
N GLY A 57 16.79 2.23 9.43
CA GLY A 57 15.71 2.65 10.32
C GLY A 57 15.49 4.17 10.39
N LYS A 58 16.18 4.97 9.58
CA LYS A 58 15.97 6.42 9.50
C LYS A 58 16.04 6.91 8.07
N MET A 59 15.05 7.68 7.64
CA MET A 59 14.91 8.11 6.26
C MET A 59 14.77 9.63 6.18
N ASN A 60 15.63 10.28 5.39
CA ASN A 60 15.44 11.69 5.04
C ASN A 60 14.54 11.82 3.80
N PHE A 61 14.18 13.04 3.42
CA PHE A 61 13.31 13.28 2.26
C PHE A 61 13.90 12.73 0.95
N ALA A 62 15.21 12.81 0.73
CA ALA A 62 15.84 12.27 -0.47
C ALA A 62 15.75 10.74 -0.51
N ASP A 63 16.00 10.06 0.62
CA ASP A 63 15.83 8.62 0.74
C ASP A 63 14.38 8.18 0.54
N PHE A 64 13.43 8.98 1.03
CA PHE A 64 12.00 8.77 0.84
C PHE A 64 11.60 8.83 -0.64
N LEU A 65 12.11 9.81 -1.39
CA LEU A 65 11.86 9.88 -2.84
C LEU A 65 12.38 8.65 -3.59
N GLU A 66 13.51 8.08 -3.18
CA GLU A 66 14.01 6.82 -3.77
C GLU A 66 13.08 5.65 -3.49
N VAL A 67 12.56 5.55 -2.26
CA VAL A 67 11.61 4.51 -1.86
C VAL A 67 10.31 4.65 -2.64
N VAL A 68 9.77 5.86 -2.72
CA VAL A 68 8.55 6.17 -3.49
C VAL A 68 8.72 5.80 -4.96
N HIS A 69 9.85 6.16 -5.56
CA HIS A 69 10.13 5.83 -6.96
C HIS A 69 10.21 4.32 -7.18
N LYS A 70 10.93 3.62 -6.31
CA LYS A 70 11.07 2.17 -6.36
C LYS A 70 9.73 1.46 -6.18
N HIS A 71 8.90 1.96 -5.25
CA HIS A 71 7.58 1.41 -4.98
C HIS A 71 6.62 1.65 -6.15
N SER A 72 6.53 2.88 -6.65
CA SER A 72 5.67 3.24 -7.78
C SER A 72 6.02 2.49 -9.07
N SER A 73 7.28 2.08 -9.25
CA SER A 73 7.69 1.23 -10.39
C SER A 73 7.30 -0.24 -10.22
N LYS A 74 7.03 -0.69 -8.99
CA LYS A 74 6.72 -2.09 -8.65
C LYS A 74 5.21 -2.31 -8.50
N GLU A 75 4.52 -1.34 -7.92
CA GLU A 75 3.10 -1.39 -7.60
C GLU A 75 2.25 -1.28 -8.87
N ASP A 76 1.36 -2.25 -9.06
CA ASP A 76 0.34 -2.24 -10.11
C ASP A 76 -0.99 -2.72 -9.53
N ILE A 77 -1.63 -1.84 -8.75
CA ILE A 77 -2.87 -2.16 -8.01
C ILE A 77 -3.95 -2.77 -8.92
N PRO A 78 -4.25 -2.23 -10.12
CA PRO A 78 -5.24 -2.83 -11.00
C PRO A 78 -4.89 -4.27 -11.40
N LYS A 79 -3.62 -4.52 -11.71
CA LYS A 79 -3.16 -5.86 -12.09
C LYS A 79 -3.16 -6.82 -10.91
N GLU A 80 -2.70 -6.39 -9.75
CA GLU A 80 -2.70 -7.20 -8.51
C GLU A 80 -4.12 -7.63 -8.13
N ILE A 81 -5.08 -6.70 -8.22
CA ILE A 81 -6.50 -7.02 -8.03
C ILE A 81 -6.95 -8.02 -9.09
N LEU A 82 -6.70 -7.76 -10.37
CA LEU A 82 -7.14 -8.67 -11.45
C LEU A 82 -6.54 -10.07 -11.34
N ASP A 83 -5.28 -10.19 -10.93
CA ASP A 83 -4.61 -11.47 -10.70
C ASP A 83 -5.23 -12.20 -9.50
N ALA A 84 -5.52 -11.50 -8.39
CA ALA A 84 -6.24 -12.07 -7.24
C ALA A 84 -7.63 -12.60 -7.61
N PHE A 85 -8.37 -11.84 -8.42
CA PHE A 85 -9.68 -12.25 -8.92
C PHE A 85 -9.58 -13.44 -9.88
N ARG A 86 -8.57 -13.47 -10.75
CA ARG A 86 -8.37 -14.56 -11.73
C ARG A 86 -8.04 -15.88 -11.05
N ASP A 87 -7.19 -15.85 -10.02
CA ASP A 87 -6.78 -17.06 -9.32
C ASP A 87 -7.93 -17.66 -8.50
N MET A 88 -8.90 -16.84 -8.07
CA MET A 88 -10.10 -17.30 -7.38
C MET A 88 -11.24 -17.73 -8.32
N ASP A 89 -11.38 -17.10 -9.50
CA ASP A 89 -12.40 -17.45 -10.50
C ASP A 89 -11.97 -18.64 -11.38
N VAL A 90 -11.79 -19.80 -10.75
CA VAL A 90 -11.42 -21.07 -11.42
C VAL A 90 -12.40 -21.43 -12.55
N LYS A 91 -13.67 -20.99 -12.46
CA LYS A 91 -14.72 -21.26 -13.44
C LYS A 91 -14.84 -20.19 -14.54
N LYS A 92 -14.00 -19.14 -14.53
CA LYS A 92 -14.02 -18.02 -15.47
C LYS A 92 -15.41 -17.37 -15.63
N LYS A 93 -16.19 -17.32 -14.56
CA LYS A 93 -17.54 -16.72 -14.54
C LYS A 93 -17.51 -15.20 -14.58
N LYS A 94 -16.35 -14.58 -14.36
CA LYS A 94 -16.13 -13.13 -14.20
C LYS A 94 -16.89 -12.52 -13.01
N THR A 95 -17.31 -13.36 -12.07
CA THR A 95 -18.04 -12.97 -10.85
C THR A 95 -17.55 -13.83 -9.69
N ILE A 96 -17.25 -13.22 -8.54
CA ILE A 96 -16.89 -13.92 -7.31
C ILE A 96 -18.01 -13.82 -6.29
N LEU A 97 -18.20 -14.84 -5.46
CA LEU A 97 -19.17 -14.80 -4.35
C LEU A 97 -18.53 -14.12 -3.14
N GLY A 98 -19.35 -13.62 -2.19
CA GLY A 98 -18.84 -12.99 -0.96
C GLY A 98 -17.92 -13.92 -0.14
N LYS A 99 -18.18 -15.22 -0.15
CA LYS A 99 -17.29 -16.23 0.46
C LYS A 99 -15.91 -16.31 -0.23
N ASP A 100 -15.87 -16.11 -1.55
CA ASP A 100 -14.64 -16.18 -2.33
C ASP A 100 -13.82 -14.89 -2.11
N LEU A 101 -14.51 -13.74 -1.97
CA LEU A 101 -13.89 -12.48 -1.55
C LEU A 101 -13.28 -12.59 -0.14
N LYS A 102 -13.94 -13.27 0.80
CA LYS A 102 -13.36 -13.56 2.12
C LYS A 102 -12.07 -14.37 1.99
N HIS A 103 -12.03 -15.38 1.12
CA HIS A 103 -10.81 -16.15 0.87
C HIS A 103 -9.70 -15.27 0.28
N ILE A 104 -10.00 -14.40 -0.69
CA ILE A 104 -9.02 -13.45 -1.22
C ILE A 104 -8.44 -12.60 -0.10
N LEU A 105 -9.28 -11.98 0.74
CA LEU A 105 -8.83 -11.11 1.83
C LEU A 105 -8.00 -11.81 2.92
N MET A 106 -8.12 -13.13 3.06
CA MET A 106 -7.37 -13.92 4.06
C MET A 106 -6.11 -14.56 3.50
N ASP A 107 -6.09 -14.89 2.20
CA ASP A 107 -5.01 -15.66 1.58
C ASP A 107 -4.09 -14.81 0.69
N TRP A 108 -4.55 -13.66 0.16
CA TRP A 108 -3.79 -12.79 -0.72
C TRP A 108 -3.20 -11.56 -0.02
N GLY A 109 -1.94 -11.26 -0.33
CA GLY A 109 -1.26 -10.05 0.14
C GLY A 109 -1.08 -10.00 1.66
N GLU A 110 -1.55 -8.91 2.29
CA GLU A 110 -1.60 -8.77 3.74
C GLU A 110 -2.79 -9.53 4.30
N LYS A 111 -2.51 -10.70 4.87
CA LYS A 111 -3.54 -11.59 5.41
C LYS A 111 -4.31 -10.91 6.53
N LEU A 112 -5.58 -10.63 6.26
CA LEU A 112 -6.51 -10.16 7.28
C LEU A 112 -7.01 -11.32 8.12
N THR A 113 -7.19 -11.05 9.41
CA THR A 113 -7.81 -11.98 10.33
C THR A 113 -9.31 -12.12 10.02
N THR A 114 -9.91 -13.23 10.42
CA THR A 114 -11.36 -13.46 10.26
C THR A 114 -12.20 -12.33 10.86
N GLN A 115 -11.72 -11.69 11.94
CA GLN A 115 -12.41 -10.57 12.59
C GLN A 115 -12.36 -9.31 11.73
N GLU A 116 -11.19 -8.95 11.20
CA GLU A 116 -11.03 -7.80 10.30
C GLU A 116 -11.87 -7.95 9.04
N VAL A 117 -11.87 -9.16 8.45
CA VAL A 117 -12.71 -9.44 7.28
C VAL A 117 -14.20 -9.31 7.63
N CYS A 118 -14.65 -9.85 8.77
CA CYS A 118 -16.03 -9.72 9.20
C CYS A 118 -16.47 -8.26 9.37
N ILE A 119 -15.60 -7.41 9.93
CA ILE A 119 -15.85 -5.97 10.06
C ILE A 119 -16.03 -5.35 8.67
N ILE A 120 -15.15 -5.66 7.71
CA ILE A 120 -15.28 -5.15 6.34
C ILE A 120 -16.63 -5.53 5.73
N PHE A 121 -17.04 -6.81 5.81
CA PHE A 121 -18.34 -7.25 5.26
C PHE A 121 -19.53 -6.56 5.93
N THR A 122 -19.45 -6.33 7.25
CA THR A 122 -20.50 -5.67 8.02
C THR A 122 -20.67 -4.20 7.62
N PHE A 123 -19.57 -3.47 7.42
CA PHE A 123 -19.61 -2.08 6.97
C PHE A 123 -19.99 -1.94 5.48
N SER A 124 -19.72 -2.95 4.66
CA SER A 124 -19.93 -2.92 3.21
C SER A 124 -21.37 -3.20 2.75
N HIS A 125 -22.33 -3.45 3.66
CA HIS A 125 -23.68 -3.92 3.32
C HIS A 125 -23.71 -5.17 2.40
N LEU A 126 -22.66 -5.99 2.44
CA LEU A 126 -22.64 -7.26 1.72
C LEU A 126 -23.30 -8.31 2.61
N ASN A 127 -24.58 -8.58 2.37
CA ASN A 127 -25.30 -9.69 3.02
C ASN A 127 -24.64 -11.01 2.63
N ILE A 128 -24.14 -11.74 3.62
CA ILE A 128 -23.67 -13.12 3.52
C ILE A 128 -24.87 -14.06 3.60
#